data_AF-A0A6A7YSW9-F1
#
_entry.id   AF-A0A6A7YSW9-F1
#
_cell.length_a   1.000
_cell.length_b   1.000
_cell.length_c   1.000
_cell.angle_alpha   90.00
_cell.angle_beta   90.00
_cell.angle_gamma   90.00
#
_symmetry.space_group_name_H-M   'P 1'
#
loop_
_entity.id
_entity.type
_entity.pdbx_description
1 polymer ?
#
loop_
_entity_poly.entity_id
_entity_poly.type
_entity_poly.pdbx_seq_one_letter_code
_entity_poly.pdbx_strand_id
1 'polypeptide(L)'
;MAGNKNSTFCCSEPTWANACVGNNGSPGYFEYSKGFSTAANLLIDQVLSKKMDMEIDDLVYPVCFNMRHSVELRLKGAIQELSFVAKAKNYELLFDLSGSHDIGNIWNFFKCNSELLDNRYKGVNSLIAETISDIAEVDATGQTFRYPLSNESKKHLTDVASINFFRLKEKFGQLEHDLDKLHDLNLWLKDEYAQGTFTSKLSRPMIYRLARDLPPKSDWAAPEFKDVKQQIMCKYGIGSRDLSKAIEKIKTHYVLSSVIGEPLPLKGINPDQLFFFFDQWAPQNTKSLLPETPSLGLDYWDRKKSMLDSIKERASTRQSVWNEFDERLTPEYLAGLHTLFYFARDILYAEFYVELYEITFSEINSYFRVGIQDVRESFMHVFEKTNALRNIVMSLFALGHNYLAEAIVDRYQVDASLKWLERSRSGELFSYPDFAKY
;
A
#
# COMPACT_ATOMS: atom_id res chain seq x y z
N MET A 1 13.89 26.89 23.70
CA MET A 1 13.01 27.51 22.69
C MET A 1 12.25 28.63 23.36
N ALA A 2 12.27 29.84 22.79
CA ALA A 2 11.52 30.97 23.35
C ALA A 2 10.02 30.62 23.34
N GLY A 3 9.43 30.47 24.52
CA GLY A 3 8.00 30.16 24.66
C GLY A 3 7.17 31.22 23.94
N ASN A 4 6.24 30.78 23.10
CA ASN A 4 5.30 31.65 22.42
C ASN A 4 4.58 32.51 23.47
N LYS A 5 4.73 33.84 23.40
CA LYS A 5 4.16 34.79 24.39
C LYS A 5 2.67 35.09 24.14
N ASN A 6 2.02 34.37 23.21
CA ASN A 6 0.60 34.53 22.94
C ASN A 6 -0.25 33.92 24.06
N SER A 7 -1.05 34.73 24.75
CA SER A 7 -1.89 34.29 25.88
C SER A 7 -3.23 33.68 25.46
N THR A 8 -3.60 33.77 24.19
CA THR A 8 -4.86 33.23 23.65
C THR A 8 -4.65 31.87 22.99
N PHE A 9 -3.62 31.75 22.14
CA PHE A 9 -3.27 30.53 21.41
C PHE A 9 -2.08 29.83 22.07
N CYS A 10 -2.30 29.33 23.29
CA CYS A 10 -1.31 28.57 24.08
C CYS A 10 -1.91 27.27 24.63
N CYS A 11 -1.05 26.34 25.05
CA CYS A 11 -1.50 25.17 25.79
C CYS A 11 -2.04 25.55 27.16
N SER A 12 -3.09 24.87 27.62
CA SER A 12 -3.67 25.06 28.95
C SER A 12 -4.12 23.73 29.55
N GLU A 13 -4.48 23.75 30.83
CA GLU A 13 -5.28 22.68 31.42
C GLU A 13 -6.76 22.85 31.07
N PRO A 14 -7.52 21.76 30.89
CA PRO A 14 -7.03 20.37 31.00
C PRO A 14 -6.28 19.92 29.73
N THR A 15 -5.20 19.15 29.91
CA THR A 15 -4.34 18.71 28.79
C THR A 15 -5.07 17.98 27.65
N TRP A 16 -6.16 17.26 27.94
CA TRP A 16 -6.95 16.54 26.92
C TRP A 16 -7.65 17.47 25.91
N ALA A 17 -7.83 18.76 26.26
CA ALA A 17 -8.44 19.76 25.40
C ALA A 17 -7.41 20.52 24.55
N ASN A 18 -6.12 20.19 24.63
CA ASN A 18 -5.09 20.79 23.80
C ASN A 18 -5.00 20.08 22.44
N ALA A 19 -4.98 20.85 21.35
CA ALA A 19 -4.68 20.34 20.01
C ALA A 19 -3.17 20.46 19.70
N CYS A 20 -2.58 19.43 19.08
CA CYS A 20 -1.23 19.50 18.55
C CYS A 20 -1.24 20.15 17.16
N VAL A 21 -0.71 21.36 17.04
CA VAL A 21 -0.68 22.15 15.80
C VAL A 21 0.75 22.45 15.35
N GLY A 22 0.92 23.00 14.14
CA GLY A 22 2.23 23.33 13.56
C GLY A 22 3.14 22.11 13.49
N ASN A 23 4.44 22.27 13.78
CA ASN A 23 5.41 21.17 13.69
C ASN A 23 5.16 20.03 14.70
N ASN A 24 4.38 20.25 15.76
CA ASN A 24 4.10 19.22 16.76
C ASN A 24 3.11 18.17 16.22
N GLY A 25 2.06 18.62 15.52
CA GLY A 25 1.10 17.72 14.86
C GLY A 25 1.44 17.44 13.39
N SER A 26 2.19 18.34 12.75
CA SER A 26 2.49 18.37 11.31
C SER A 26 1.32 18.05 10.37
N PRO A 27 0.12 18.64 10.57
CA PRO A 27 -1.05 18.37 9.73
C PRO A 27 -0.85 18.85 8.28
N GLY A 28 -1.33 18.06 7.32
CA GLY A 28 -1.35 18.38 5.89
C GLY A 28 -2.74 18.79 5.40
N TYR A 29 -2.92 18.80 4.07
CA TYR A 29 -4.20 19.16 3.45
C TYR A 29 -5.36 18.27 3.90
N PHE A 30 -5.12 16.96 4.07
CA PHE A 30 -6.15 16.01 4.43
C PHE A 30 -6.72 16.30 5.82
N GLU A 31 -5.87 16.46 6.85
CA GLU A 31 -6.31 16.72 8.23
C GLU A 31 -7.10 18.03 8.33
N TYR A 32 -6.62 19.12 7.70
CA TYR A 32 -7.36 20.38 7.67
C TYR A 32 -8.72 20.21 6.98
N SER A 33 -8.74 19.55 5.81
CA SER A 33 -9.97 19.36 5.06
C SER A 33 -11.03 18.56 5.83
N LYS A 34 -10.61 17.53 6.57
CA LYS A 34 -11.49 16.74 7.45
C LYS A 34 -12.03 17.57 8.61
N GLY A 35 -11.22 18.47 9.17
CA GLY A 35 -11.68 19.41 10.19
C GLY A 35 -12.80 20.31 9.69
N PHE A 36 -12.64 20.92 8.51
CA PHE A 36 -13.67 21.78 7.90
C PHE A 36 -14.93 21.02 7.51
N SER A 37 -14.82 19.82 6.93
CA SER A 37 -16.02 19.04 6.58
C SER A 37 -16.76 18.53 7.82
N THR A 38 -16.02 18.10 8.85
CA THR A 38 -16.60 17.72 10.15
C THR A 38 -17.38 18.88 10.75
N ALA A 39 -16.81 20.10 10.74
CA ALA A 39 -17.51 21.29 11.23
C ALA A 39 -18.79 21.58 10.43
N ALA A 40 -18.73 21.49 9.09
CA ALA A 40 -19.92 21.67 8.24
C ALA A 40 -21.01 20.65 8.56
N ASN A 41 -20.66 19.36 8.63
CA ASN A 41 -21.63 18.29 8.92
C ASN A 41 -22.24 18.41 10.30
N LEU A 42 -21.45 18.76 11.33
CA LEU A 42 -21.97 18.98 12.67
C LEU A 42 -23.01 20.12 12.68
N LEU A 43 -22.73 21.24 12.01
CA LEU A 43 -23.68 22.35 11.90
C LEU A 43 -24.95 21.95 11.12
N ILE A 44 -24.80 21.22 10.02
CA ILE A 44 -25.93 20.68 9.26
C ILE A 44 -26.80 19.79 10.15
N ASP A 45 -26.20 18.87 10.91
CA ASP A 45 -26.92 17.95 11.79
C ASP A 45 -27.67 18.69 12.90
N GLN A 46 -27.07 19.72 13.47
CA GLN A 46 -27.74 20.55 14.48
C GLN A 46 -28.97 21.25 13.89
N VAL A 47 -28.85 21.87 12.72
CA VAL A 47 -29.99 22.50 12.00
C VAL A 47 -31.10 21.49 11.74
N LEU A 48 -30.76 20.33 11.17
CA LEU A 48 -31.75 19.30 10.82
C LEU A 48 -32.40 18.66 12.05
N SER A 49 -31.68 18.57 13.17
CA SER A 49 -32.21 18.03 14.43
C SER A 49 -33.17 18.98 15.14
N LYS A 50 -33.22 20.27 14.75
CA LYS A 50 -33.98 21.34 15.41
C LYS A 50 -33.66 21.49 16.90
N LYS A 51 -32.45 21.12 17.33
CA LYS A 51 -32.02 21.13 18.75
C LYS A 51 -31.33 22.42 19.18
N MET A 52 -31.18 23.39 18.29
CA MET A 52 -30.56 24.68 18.59
C MET A 52 -31.52 25.83 18.28
N ASP A 53 -31.51 26.86 19.13
CA ASP A 53 -32.18 28.15 18.92
C ASP A 53 -31.39 29.05 17.96
N MET A 54 -30.74 28.47 16.95
CA MET A 54 -29.94 29.20 15.96
C MET A 54 -30.72 29.39 14.66
N GLU A 55 -30.63 30.58 14.08
CA GLU A 55 -31.29 30.90 12.81
C GLU A 55 -30.62 30.15 11.65
N ILE A 56 -31.44 29.46 10.85
CA ILE A 56 -30.99 28.70 9.67
C ILE A 56 -30.28 29.63 8.67
N ASP A 57 -30.79 30.86 8.57
CA ASP A 57 -30.28 31.90 7.67
C ASP A 57 -28.89 32.38 8.06
N ASP A 58 -28.53 32.32 9.35
CA ASP A 58 -27.18 32.67 9.81
C ASP A 58 -26.19 31.53 9.54
N LEU A 59 -26.65 30.28 9.69
CA LEU A 59 -25.80 29.08 9.61
C LEU A 59 -25.47 28.64 8.18
N VAL A 60 -26.29 29.00 7.19
CA VAL A 60 -26.07 28.56 5.80
C VAL A 60 -24.71 29.04 5.25
N TYR A 61 -24.28 30.25 5.60
CA TYR A 61 -23.04 30.85 5.13
C TYR A 61 -21.78 30.13 5.65
N PRO A 62 -21.56 29.97 6.97
CA PRO A 62 -20.41 29.24 7.48
C PRO A 62 -20.40 27.76 7.09
N VAL A 63 -21.58 27.13 6.95
CA VAL A 63 -21.69 25.74 6.45
C VAL A 63 -21.15 25.65 5.03
N CYS A 64 -21.66 26.47 4.10
CA CYS A 64 -21.24 26.43 2.70
C CYS A 64 -19.77 26.82 2.55
N PHE A 65 -19.28 27.80 3.33
CA PHE A 65 -17.86 28.15 3.35
C PHE A 65 -16.97 26.98 3.79
N ASN A 66 -17.32 26.30 4.89
CA ASN A 66 -16.56 25.15 5.38
C ASN A 66 -16.56 23.98 4.38
N MET A 67 -17.72 23.69 3.76
CA MET A 67 -17.83 22.69 2.70
C MET A 67 -16.87 23.00 1.55
N ARG A 68 -16.98 24.21 1.00
CA ARG A 68 -16.17 24.68 -0.12
C ARG A 68 -14.68 24.65 0.22
N HIS A 69 -14.29 25.10 1.41
CA HIS A 69 -12.88 25.12 1.79
C HIS A 69 -12.31 23.71 2.02
N SER A 70 -13.11 22.79 2.58
CA SER A 70 -12.72 21.37 2.63
C SER A 70 -12.42 20.81 1.24
N VAL A 71 -13.28 21.10 0.25
CA VAL A 71 -13.08 20.66 -1.13
C VAL A 71 -11.80 21.26 -1.74
N GLU A 72 -11.56 22.57 -1.58
CA GLU A 72 -10.31 23.21 -2.06
C GLU A 72 -9.07 22.49 -1.52
N LEU A 73 -9.03 22.24 -0.21
CA LEU A 73 -7.88 21.60 0.44
C LEU A 73 -7.70 20.15 -0.03
N ARG A 74 -8.78 19.38 -0.18
CA ARG A 74 -8.72 18.00 -0.73
C ARG A 74 -8.17 17.99 -2.14
N LEU A 75 -8.62 18.90 -3.01
CA LEU A 75 -8.10 19.00 -4.38
C LEU A 75 -6.63 19.41 -4.40
N LYS A 76 -6.22 20.34 -3.53
CA LYS A 76 -4.81 20.74 -3.41
C LYS A 76 -3.93 19.59 -2.93
N GLY A 77 -4.39 18.85 -1.91
CA GLY A 77 -3.77 17.61 -1.46
C GLY A 77 -3.66 16.58 -2.57
N ALA A 78 -4.72 16.39 -3.35
CA ALA A 78 -4.74 15.45 -4.46
C ALA A 78 -3.73 15.82 -5.57
N ILE A 79 -3.54 17.10 -5.88
CA ILE A 79 -2.49 17.56 -6.82
C ILE A 79 -1.09 17.31 -6.24
N GLN A 80 -0.90 17.57 -4.95
CA GLN A 80 0.37 17.28 -4.29
C GLN A 80 0.70 15.78 -4.34
N GLU A 81 -0.28 14.92 -4.12
CA GLU A 81 -0.12 13.46 -4.22
C GLU A 81 0.11 13.01 -5.68
N LEU A 82 -0.60 13.59 -6.64
CA LEU A 82 -0.42 13.31 -8.06
C LEU A 82 1.00 13.61 -8.53
N SER A 83 1.70 14.56 -7.89
CA SER A 83 3.09 14.89 -8.21
C SER A 83 4.05 13.71 -8.06
N PHE A 84 3.77 12.74 -7.18
CA PHE A 84 4.58 11.53 -7.05
C PHE A 84 4.48 10.65 -8.30
N VAL A 85 3.25 10.45 -8.80
CA VAL A 85 3.00 9.70 -10.04
C VAL A 85 3.59 10.43 -11.25
N ALA A 86 3.41 11.75 -11.31
CA ALA A 86 3.98 12.58 -12.37
C ALA A 86 5.51 12.48 -12.41
N LYS A 87 6.17 12.61 -11.25
CA LYS A 87 7.62 12.46 -11.11
C LYS A 87 8.08 11.07 -11.53
N ALA A 88 7.40 10.01 -11.11
CA ALA A 88 7.72 8.64 -11.53
C ALA A 88 7.66 8.49 -13.06
N LYS A 89 6.72 9.17 -13.72
CA LYS A 89 6.59 9.19 -15.19
C LYS A 89 7.46 10.23 -15.90
N ASN A 90 8.31 10.98 -15.19
CA ASN A 90 9.06 12.12 -15.71
C ASN A 90 8.15 13.14 -16.43
N TYR A 91 6.97 13.39 -15.85
CA TYR A 91 6.00 14.37 -16.32
C TYR A 91 5.99 15.57 -15.37
N GLU A 92 6.06 16.77 -15.93
CA GLU A 92 6.08 18.01 -15.17
C GLU A 92 4.66 18.56 -14.96
N LEU A 93 4.30 18.80 -13.70
CA LEU A 93 3.05 19.47 -13.33
C LEU A 93 3.31 20.96 -13.12
N LEU A 94 2.86 21.78 -14.06
CA LEU A 94 2.98 23.24 -13.99
C LEU A 94 1.66 23.84 -13.48
N PHE A 95 1.58 24.12 -12.19
CA PHE A 95 0.41 24.75 -11.56
C PHE A 95 0.81 25.56 -10.33
N ASP A 96 0.33 26.81 -10.25
CA ASP A 96 0.45 27.62 -9.02
C ASP A 96 -0.56 27.14 -7.98
N LEU A 97 -0.19 26.08 -7.25
CA LEU A 97 -1.03 25.50 -6.22
C LEU A 97 -1.26 26.46 -5.04
N SER A 98 -0.26 27.30 -4.73
CA SER A 98 -0.30 28.23 -3.60
C SER A 98 -1.25 29.40 -3.82
N GLY A 99 -1.16 30.04 -4.99
CA GLY A 99 -1.96 31.22 -5.33
C GLY A 99 -3.32 30.88 -5.91
N SER A 100 -3.52 29.66 -6.43
CA SER A 100 -4.81 29.26 -6.97
C SER A 100 -5.78 28.93 -5.85
N HIS A 101 -6.84 29.72 -5.75
CA HIS A 101 -7.99 29.46 -4.87
C HIS A 101 -9.25 29.14 -5.65
N ASP A 102 -9.25 29.29 -6.97
CA ASP A 102 -10.41 28.98 -7.81
C ASP A 102 -10.60 27.47 -7.91
N ILE A 103 -11.63 26.93 -7.27
CA ILE A 103 -11.85 25.47 -7.21
C ILE A 103 -12.13 24.86 -8.59
N GLY A 104 -12.70 25.62 -9.53
CA GLY A 104 -12.91 25.17 -10.90
C GLY A 104 -11.59 24.99 -11.63
N ASN A 105 -10.66 25.94 -11.48
CA ASN A 105 -9.31 25.85 -12.05
C ASN A 105 -8.49 24.72 -11.42
N ILE A 106 -8.52 24.58 -10.08
CA ILE A 106 -7.84 23.50 -9.37
C ILE A 106 -8.39 22.14 -9.83
N TRP A 107 -9.71 21.99 -9.91
CA TRP A 107 -10.36 20.76 -10.36
C TRP A 107 -10.01 20.41 -11.80
N ASN A 108 -10.13 21.36 -12.73
CA ASN A 108 -9.82 21.13 -14.14
C ASN A 108 -8.36 20.73 -14.33
N PHE A 109 -7.44 21.38 -13.61
CA PHE A 109 -6.03 20.99 -13.62
C PHE A 109 -5.85 19.56 -13.11
N PHE A 110 -6.41 19.22 -11.95
CA PHE A 110 -6.31 17.89 -11.38
C PHE A 110 -6.89 16.83 -12.31
N LYS A 111 -8.13 17.01 -12.78
CA LYS A 111 -8.85 16.05 -13.64
C LYS A 111 -8.08 15.75 -14.92
N CYS A 112 -7.65 16.78 -15.65
CA CYS A 112 -6.94 16.59 -16.91
C CYS A 112 -5.61 15.86 -16.73
N ASN A 113 -4.80 16.26 -15.74
CA ASN A 113 -3.49 15.67 -15.52
C ASN A 113 -3.58 14.28 -14.90
N SER A 114 -4.49 14.05 -13.96
CA SER A 114 -4.68 12.74 -13.32
C SER A 114 -5.11 11.68 -14.33
N GLU A 115 -6.08 11.97 -15.19
CA GLU A 115 -6.55 11.02 -16.23
C GLU A 115 -5.52 10.75 -17.32
N LEU A 116 -4.64 11.73 -17.61
CA LEU A 116 -3.51 11.56 -18.52
C LEU A 116 -2.43 10.65 -17.91
N LEU A 117 -2.19 10.79 -16.61
CA LEU A 117 -1.18 10.03 -15.89
C LEU A 117 -1.63 8.60 -15.59
N ASP A 118 -2.89 8.39 -15.19
CA ASP A 118 -3.45 7.06 -14.95
C ASP A 118 -4.95 6.99 -15.25
N ASN A 119 -5.35 6.00 -16.07
CA ASN A 119 -6.75 5.83 -16.45
C ASN A 119 -7.68 5.46 -15.28
N ARG A 120 -7.14 5.01 -14.13
CA ARG A 120 -7.97 4.69 -12.95
C ARG A 120 -8.69 5.90 -12.38
N TYR A 121 -8.14 7.11 -12.54
CA TYR A 121 -8.76 8.36 -12.09
C TYR A 121 -10.10 8.66 -12.76
N LYS A 122 -10.32 8.25 -14.01
CA LYS A 122 -11.55 8.55 -14.77
C LYS A 122 -12.83 8.16 -14.02
N GLY A 123 -12.81 7.01 -13.34
CA GLY A 123 -13.96 6.52 -12.60
C GLY A 123 -14.31 7.44 -11.43
N VAL A 124 -13.36 7.65 -10.52
CA VAL A 124 -13.59 8.51 -9.34
C VAL A 124 -13.82 9.97 -9.74
N ASN A 125 -13.13 10.47 -10.76
CA ASN A 125 -13.33 11.83 -11.24
C ASN A 125 -14.74 12.06 -11.78
N SER A 126 -15.35 11.06 -12.41
CA SER A 126 -16.72 11.16 -12.90
C SER A 126 -17.76 11.29 -11.79
N LEU A 127 -17.51 10.68 -10.62
CA LEU A 127 -18.40 10.76 -9.45
C LEU A 127 -18.34 12.13 -8.78
N ILE A 128 -17.16 12.75 -8.79
CA ILE A 128 -16.88 14.01 -8.11
C ILE A 128 -17.28 15.23 -8.96
N ALA A 129 -17.21 15.10 -10.29
CA ALA A 129 -17.24 16.23 -11.22
C ALA A 129 -18.46 17.16 -11.05
N GLU A 130 -19.67 16.60 -10.97
CA GLU A 130 -20.92 17.38 -10.91
C GLU A 130 -20.93 18.28 -9.68
N THR A 131 -20.75 17.72 -8.48
CA THR A 131 -20.85 18.49 -7.24
C THR A 131 -19.73 19.52 -7.12
N ILE A 132 -18.53 19.26 -7.64
CA ILE A 132 -17.48 20.30 -7.69
C ILE A 132 -17.87 21.44 -8.63
N SER A 133 -18.45 21.14 -9.80
CA SER A 133 -18.93 22.16 -10.72
C SER A 133 -20.02 23.02 -10.09
N ASP A 134 -20.98 22.41 -9.38
CA ASP A 134 -22.03 23.14 -8.64
C ASP A 134 -21.42 24.10 -7.61
N ILE A 135 -20.42 23.67 -6.84
CA ILE A 135 -19.74 24.54 -5.86
C ILE A 135 -18.96 25.65 -6.57
N ALA A 136 -18.29 25.33 -7.69
CA ALA A 136 -17.49 26.31 -8.43
C ALA A 136 -18.36 27.40 -9.07
N GLU A 137 -19.55 27.05 -9.55
CA GLU A 137 -20.53 28.00 -10.08
C GLU A 137 -20.98 29.02 -9.03
N VAL A 138 -21.19 28.56 -7.78
CA VAL A 138 -21.69 29.42 -6.70
C VAL A 138 -20.56 30.17 -5.98
N ASP A 139 -19.43 29.52 -5.71
CA ASP A 139 -18.31 30.08 -4.94
C ASP A 139 -16.93 29.56 -5.35
N ALA A 140 -16.52 29.91 -6.58
CA ALA A 140 -15.20 29.57 -7.12
C ALA A 140 -14.04 29.94 -6.16
N THR A 141 -14.03 31.17 -5.64
CA THR A 141 -12.89 31.77 -4.91
C THR A 141 -13.04 31.78 -3.38
N GLY A 142 -14.17 31.28 -2.88
CA GLY A 142 -14.47 31.20 -1.45
C GLY A 142 -15.00 32.50 -0.88
N GLN A 143 -15.31 33.49 -1.70
CA GLN A 143 -15.70 34.83 -1.24
C GLN A 143 -17.22 34.92 -1.03
N THR A 144 -18.00 34.20 -1.84
CA THR A 144 -19.47 34.32 -1.90
C THR A 144 -20.13 34.07 -0.54
N PHE A 145 -19.67 33.07 0.21
CA PHE A 145 -20.25 32.73 1.52
C PHE A 145 -19.57 33.43 2.71
N ARG A 146 -18.51 34.22 2.49
CA ARG A 146 -17.82 34.97 3.55
C ARG A 146 -18.26 36.43 3.64
N TYR A 147 -18.53 37.05 2.48
CA TYR A 147 -18.82 38.47 2.41
C TYR A 147 -20.16 38.70 1.71
N PRO A 148 -20.98 39.65 2.20
CA PRO A 148 -22.27 39.96 1.56
C PRO A 148 -22.10 40.65 0.20
N LEU A 149 -20.97 41.32 -0.01
CA LEU A 149 -20.62 42.04 -1.22
C LEU A 149 -19.25 41.59 -1.74
N SER A 150 -19.13 41.55 -3.06
CA SER A 150 -17.85 41.34 -3.76
C SER A 150 -16.93 42.55 -3.63
N ASN A 151 -15.68 42.42 -4.07
CA ASN A 151 -14.73 43.53 -4.17
C ASN A 151 -15.24 44.67 -5.09
N GLU A 152 -16.17 44.38 -6.00
CA GLU A 152 -16.84 45.36 -6.87
C GLU A 152 -18.14 45.91 -6.25
N SER A 153 -18.40 45.66 -4.97
CA SER A 153 -19.61 46.04 -4.25
C SER A 153 -20.93 45.46 -4.81
N LYS A 154 -20.84 44.39 -5.63
CA LYS A 154 -22.00 43.63 -6.10
C LYS A 154 -22.43 42.61 -5.05
N LYS A 155 -23.74 42.49 -4.81
CA LYS A 155 -24.33 41.51 -3.89
C LYS A 155 -24.14 40.09 -4.42
N HIS A 156 -23.74 39.17 -3.56
CA HIS A 156 -23.62 37.75 -3.87
C HIS A 156 -24.98 37.03 -3.86
N LEU A 157 -25.03 35.84 -4.49
CA LEU A 157 -26.17 34.92 -4.47
C LEU A 157 -27.50 35.48 -5.02
N THR A 158 -27.47 36.46 -5.93
CA THR A 158 -28.69 37.04 -6.52
C THR A 158 -29.52 36.03 -7.30
N ASP A 159 -28.89 34.99 -7.84
CA ASP A 159 -29.54 33.91 -8.60
C ASP A 159 -29.81 32.64 -7.76
N VAL A 160 -29.36 32.62 -6.49
CA VAL A 160 -29.58 31.50 -5.55
C VAL A 160 -30.39 31.99 -4.36
N ALA A 161 -31.71 31.94 -4.49
CA ALA A 161 -32.62 32.49 -3.48
C ALA A 161 -32.78 31.62 -2.22
N SER A 162 -32.47 30.31 -2.29
CA SER A 162 -32.64 29.40 -1.16
C SER A 162 -31.70 28.21 -1.25
N ILE A 163 -31.24 27.72 -0.10
CA ILE A 163 -30.38 26.55 0.03
C ILE A 163 -31.00 25.60 1.05
N ASN A 164 -31.15 24.33 0.69
CA ASN A 164 -31.80 23.33 1.53
C ASN A 164 -30.76 22.44 2.25
N PHE A 165 -30.82 22.39 3.57
CA PHE A 165 -29.87 21.63 4.40
C PHE A 165 -29.95 20.11 4.21
N PHE A 166 -31.11 19.53 3.88
CA PHE A 166 -31.18 18.10 3.55
C PHE A 166 -30.42 17.80 2.26
N ARG A 167 -30.60 18.65 1.23
CA ARG A 167 -29.88 18.52 -0.04
C ARG A 167 -28.37 18.76 0.11
N LEU A 168 -27.97 19.74 0.93
CA LEU A 168 -26.55 19.94 1.27
C LEU A 168 -25.96 18.69 1.92
N LYS A 169 -26.64 18.14 2.94
CA LYS A 169 -26.17 16.93 3.65
C LYS A 169 -25.96 15.76 2.70
N GLU A 170 -26.93 15.49 1.85
CA GLU A 170 -26.88 14.40 0.88
C GLU A 170 -25.74 14.58 -0.12
N LYS A 171 -25.70 15.73 -0.82
CA LYS A 171 -24.71 15.99 -1.87
C LYS A 171 -23.29 16.09 -1.31
N PHE A 172 -23.11 16.76 -0.17
CA PHE A 172 -21.79 16.90 0.46
C PHE A 172 -21.29 15.59 1.05
N GLY A 173 -22.16 14.82 1.73
CA GLY A 173 -21.79 13.51 2.26
C GLY A 173 -21.35 12.55 1.16
N GLN A 174 -22.04 12.55 0.01
CA GLN A 174 -21.62 11.78 -1.16
C GLN A 174 -20.28 12.27 -1.73
N LEU A 175 -20.11 13.58 -1.87
CA LEU A 175 -18.86 14.18 -2.36
C LEU A 175 -17.67 13.83 -1.44
N GLU A 176 -17.85 13.88 -0.12
CA GLU A 176 -16.80 13.49 0.83
C GLU A 176 -16.39 12.04 0.68
N HIS A 177 -17.37 11.14 0.56
CA HIS A 177 -17.10 9.72 0.33
C HIS A 177 -16.30 9.50 -0.96
N ASP A 178 -16.65 10.20 -2.03
CA ASP A 178 -15.94 10.06 -3.31
C ASP A 178 -14.56 10.74 -3.28
N LEU A 179 -14.38 11.84 -2.55
CA LEU A 179 -13.07 12.46 -2.32
C LEU A 179 -12.19 11.61 -1.38
N ASP A 180 -12.76 10.85 -0.45
CA ASP A 180 -12.01 9.85 0.34
C ASP A 180 -11.51 8.72 -0.56
N LYS A 181 -12.35 8.18 -1.46
CA LYS A 181 -11.89 7.20 -2.47
C LYS A 181 -10.78 7.75 -3.36
N LEU A 182 -10.84 9.04 -3.70
CA LEU A 182 -9.79 9.70 -4.48
C LEU A 182 -8.47 9.72 -3.72
N HIS A 183 -8.52 10.05 -2.43
CA HIS A 183 -7.34 10.07 -1.56
C HIS A 183 -6.75 8.65 -1.40
N ASP A 184 -7.58 7.64 -1.16
CA ASP A 184 -7.14 6.24 -1.09
C ASP A 184 -6.47 5.79 -2.40
N LEU A 185 -7.05 6.15 -3.55
CA LEU A 185 -6.44 5.89 -4.86
C LEU A 185 -5.11 6.61 -5.01
N ASN A 186 -5.00 7.87 -4.59
CA ASN A 186 -3.74 8.62 -4.65
C ASN A 186 -2.63 7.96 -3.81
N LEU A 187 -2.94 7.55 -2.58
CA LEU A 187 -1.99 6.86 -1.72
C LEU A 187 -1.54 5.54 -2.35
N TRP A 188 -2.50 4.75 -2.86
CA TRP A 188 -2.20 3.51 -3.59
C TRP A 188 -1.27 3.75 -4.77
N LEU A 189 -1.59 4.71 -5.63
CA LEU A 189 -0.82 4.99 -6.83
C LEU A 189 0.58 5.53 -6.51
N LYS A 190 0.71 6.35 -5.46
CA LYS A 190 2.02 6.80 -4.98
C LYS A 190 2.92 5.61 -4.66
N ASP A 191 2.43 4.66 -3.87
CA ASP A 191 3.22 3.49 -3.46
C ASP A 191 3.45 2.52 -4.61
N GLU A 192 2.45 2.32 -5.47
CA GLU A 192 2.52 1.44 -6.64
C GLU A 192 3.53 1.93 -7.68
N TYR A 193 3.51 3.22 -8.02
CA TYR A 193 4.45 3.81 -8.97
C TYR A 193 5.86 3.90 -8.39
N ALA A 194 6.02 3.98 -7.06
CA ALA A 194 7.34 3.91 -6.42
C ALA A 194 8.04 2.56 -6.70
N GLN A 195 7.29 1.47 -6.93
CA GLN A 195 7.86 0.16 -7.24
C GLN A 195 8.48 0.07 -8.64
N GLY A 196 8.18 1.01 -9.55
CA GLY A 196 8.83 1.05 -10.86
C GLY A 196 8.34 0.03 -11.91
N THR A 197 7.30 -0.76 -11.61
CA THR A 197 6.70 -1.72 -12.57
C THR A 197 5.64 -1.05 -13.45
N PHE A 198 6.08 -0.10 -14.26
CA PHE A 198 5.27 0.59 -15.26
C PHE A 198 6.15 0.99 -16.45
N THR A 199 5.51 1.48 -17.52
CA THR A 199 6.18 2.18 -18.62
C THR A 199 5.51 3.53 -18.85
N SER A 200 6.04 4.34 -19.77
CA SER A 200 5.42 5.62 -20.13
C SER A 200 3.97 5.47 -20.63
N LYS A 201 3.59 4.31 -21.17
CA LYS A 201 2.25 4.03 -21.74
C LYS A 201 1.41 3.05 -20.94
N LEU A 202 2.03 2.16 -20.17
CA LEU A 202 1.35 1.08 -19.45
C LEU A 202 1.53 1.25 -17.95
N SER A 203 0.42 1.31 -17.21
CA SER A 203 0.43 1.21 -15.75
C SER A 203 0.74 -0.24 -15.31
N ARG A 204 1.04 -0.43 -14.03
CA ARG A 204 1.34 -1.74 -13.47
C ARG A 204 0.24 -2.79 -13.74
N PRO A 205 -1.06 -2.52 -13.50
CA PRO A 205 -2.13 -3.45 -13.87
C PRO A 205 -2.17 -3.81 -15.37
N MET A 206 -1.81 -2.87 -16.25
CA MET A 206 -1.76 -3.15 -17.68
C MET A 206 -0.62 -4.10 -18.02
N ILE A 207 0.55 -3.97 -17.36
CA ILE A 207 1.68 -4.90 -17.51
C ILE A 207 1.30 -6.30 -16.98
N TYR A 208 0.60 -6.40 -15.85
CA TYR A 208 0.12 -7.69 -15.33
C TYR A 208 -0.80 -8.41 -16.32
N ARG A 209 -1.76 -7.69 -16.90
CA ARG A 209 -2.62 -8.24 -17.95
C ARG A 209 -1.84 -8.61 -19.21
N LEU A 210 -0.86 -7.80 -19.61
CA LEU A 210 -0.02 -8.07 -20.77
C LEU A 210 0.80 -9.35 -20.57
N ALA A 211 1.31 -9.59 -19.36
CA ALA A 211 2.01 -10.84 -19.03
C ALA A 211 1.12 -12.07 -19.21
N ARG A 212 -0.17 -11.98 -18.82
CA ARG A 212 -1.15 -13.06 -19.01
C ARG A 212 -1.55 -13.27 -20.46
N ASP A 213 -1.46 -12.24 -21.30
CA ASP A 213 -1.73 -12.33 -22.74
C ASP A 213 -0.55 -12.91 -23.54
N LEU A 214 0.66 -12.94 -22.96
CA LEU A 214 1.83 -13.52 -23.60
C LEU A 214 1.82 -15.05 -23.48
N PRO A 215 2.18 -15.79 -24.54
CA PRO A 215 2.43 -17.22 -24.42
C PRO A 215 3.69 -17.46 -23.59
N PRO A 216 3.88 -18.70 -23.08
CA PRO A 216 5.12 -19.11 -22.44
C PRO A 216 6.34 -18.75 -23.30
N LYS A 217 7.43 -18.37 -22.65
CA LYS A 217 8.65 -17.92 -23.33
C LYS A 217 9.22 -18.97 -24.29
N SER A 218 9.01 -20.27 -24.01
CA SER A 218 9.39 -21.38 -24.88
C SER A 218 8.87 -21.23 -26.31
N ASP A 219 7.71 -20.59 -26.47
CA ASP A 219 6.99 -20.52 -27.74
C ASP A 219 7.40 -19.29 -28.57
N TRP A 220 8.25 -18.42 -28.02
CA TRP A 220 8.59 -17.14 -28.64
C TRP A 220 9.52 -17.28 -29.86
N ALA A 221 10.17 -18.44 -30.03
CA ALA A 221 10.95 -18.76 -31.21
C ALA A 221 10.06 -19.14 -32.42
N ALA A 222 8.79 -19.45 -32.18
CA ALA A 222 7.85 -19.87 -33.21
C ALA A 222 7.45 -18.68 -34.11
N PRO A 223 7.30 -18.86 -35.44
CA PRO A 223 6.88 -17.80 -36.36
C PRO A 223 5.57 -17.11 -35.96
N GLU A 224 4.64 -17.85 -35.36
CA GLU A 224 3.31 -17.41 -34.93
C GLU A 224 3.38 -16.33 -33.84
N PHE A 225 4.48 -16.25 -33.08
CA PHE A 225 4.66 -15.23 -32.05
C PHE A 225 4.67 -13.81 -32.62
N LYS A 226 5.01 -13.65 -33.90
CA LYS A 226 4.91 -12.35 -34.59
C LYS A 226 3.48 -11.83 -34.62
N ASP A 227 2.51 -12.70 -34.87
CA ASP A 227 1.09 -12.33 -34.94
C ASP A 227 0.54 -12.03 -33.55
N VAL A 228 0.96 -12.80 -32.54
CA VAL A 228 0.65 -12.52 -31.12
C VAL A 228 1.13 -11.12 -30.73
N LYS A 229 2.37 -10.75 -31.07
CA LYS A 229 2.89 -9.41 -30.79
C LYS A 229 2.05 -8.31 -31.44
N GLN A 230 1.57 -8.53 -32.67
CA GLN A 230 0.70 -7.56 -33.36
C GLN A 230 -0.66 -7.42 -32.67
N GLN A 231 -1.25 -8.53 -32.25
CA GLN A 231 -2.51 -8.53 -31.49
C GLN A 231 -2.37 -7.79 -30.17
N ILE A 232 -1.29 -8.04 -29.40
CA ILE A 232 -1.01 -7.35 -28.15
C ILE A 232 -0.80 -5.85 -28.39
N MET A 233 0.01 -5.46 -29.39
CA MET A 233 0.21 -4.05 -29.73
C MET A 233 -1.12 -3.34 -30.06
N CYS A 234 -2.01 -4.00 -30.79
CA CYS A 234 -3.33 -3.48 -31.11
C CYS A 234 -4.21 -3.35 -29.85
N LYS A 235 -4.31 -4.41 -29.04
CA LYS A 235 -5.12 -4.45 -27.80
C LYS A 235 -4.76 -3.33 -26.82
N TYR A 236 -3.47 -3.02 -26.69
CA TYR A 236 -2.98 -2.01 -25.75
C TYR A 236 -2.72 -0.64 -26.38
N GLY A 237 -2.87 -0.50 -27.70
CA GLY A 237 -2.58 0.75 -28.41
C GLY A 237 -1.12 1.21 -28.30
N ILE A 238 -0.18 0.26 -28.34
CA ILE A 238 1.26 0.50 -28.13
C ILE A 238 2.09 0.10 -29.35
N GLY A 239 3.25 0.73 -29.52
CA GLY A 239 4.20 0.36 -30.57
C GLY A 239 5.16 -0.76 -30.13
N SER A 240 5.93 -1.29 -31.09
CA SER A 240 6.88 -2.39 -30.82
C SER A 240 7.92 -2.04 -29.75
N ARG A 241 8.40 -0.79 -29.71
CA ARG A 241 9.37 -0.34 -28.69
C ARG A 241 8.78 -0.37 -27.28
N ASP A 242 7.52 0.04 -27.14
CA ASP A 242 6.83 0.06 -25.85
C ASP A 242 6.51 -1.37 -25.38
N LEU A 243 6.10 -2.25 -26.30
CA LEU A 243 5.94 -3.68 -26.02
C LEU A 243 7.24 -4.31 -25.54
N SER A 244 8.37 -4.04 -26.21
CA SER A 244 9.68 -4.56 -25.76
C SER A 244 10.02 -4.09 -24.34
N LYS A 245 9.81 -2.80 -24.01
CA LYS A 245 10.04 -2.30 -22.65
C LYS A 245 9.16 -2.98 -21.61
N ALA A 246 7.89 -3.24 -21.95
CA ALA A 246 6.96 -3.95 -21.07
C ALA A 246 7.41 -5.40 -20.84
N ILE A 247 7.84 -6.09 -21.90
CA ILE A 247 8.37 -7.45 -21.81
C ILE A 247 9.64 -7.50 -20.94
N GLU A 248 10.54 -6.51 -21.05
CA GLU A 248 11.71 -6.47 -20.17
C GLU A 248 11.32 -6.31 -18.70
N LYS A 249 10.34 -5.46 -18.38
CA LYS A 249 9.79 -5.36 -17.02
C LYS A 249 9.22 -6.69 -16.52
N ILE A 250 8.50 -7.42 -17.37
CA ILE A 250 7.93 -8.74 -17.06
C ILE A 250 9.04 -9.75 -16.74
N LYS A 251 10.06 -9.85 -17.58
CA LYS A 251 11.19 -10.79 -17.40
C LYS A 251 11.95 -10.56 -16.10
N THR A 252 12.09 -9.30 -15.68
CA THR A 252 12.85 -8.95 -14.46
C THR A 252 12.02 -8.93 -13.18
N HIS A 253 10.72 -9.23 -13.25
CA HIS A 253 9.82 -9.19 -12.10
C HIS A 253 9.48 -10.62 -11.65
N TYR A 254 9.69 -10.96 -10.37
CA TYR A 254 9.52 -12.32 -9.83
C TYR A 254 8.18 -12.96 -10.22
N VAL A 255 7.05 -12.33 -9.87
CA VAL A 255 5.71 -12.85 -10.21
C VAL A 255 5.50 -12.97 -11.72
N LEU A 256 5.76 -11.90 -12.49
CA LEU A 256 5.44 -11.84 -13.91
C LEU A 256 6.33 -12.74 -14.77
N SER A 257 7.59 -12.94 -14.36
CA SER A 257 8.51 -13.88 -15.00
C SER A 257 7.99 -15.32 -14.93
N SER A 258 7.41 -15.70 -13.79
CA SER A 258 6.77 -17.01 -13.61
C SER A 258 5.53 -17.17 -14.50
N VAL A 259 4.73 -16.10 -14.67
CA VAL A 259 3.56 -16.11 -15.57
C VAL A 259 3.94 -16.47 -17.02
N ILE A 260 5.09 -16.02 -17.51
CA ILE A 260 5.60 -16.36 -18.85
C ILE A 260 6.43 -17.65 -18.87
N GLY A 261 6.44 -18.44 -17.79
CA GLY A 261 7.14 -19.72 -17.71
C GLY A 261 8.66 -19.62 -17.51
N GLU A 262 9.18 -18.49 -17.03
CA GLU A 262 10.60 -18.29 -16.76
C GLU A 262 10.81 -17.66 -15.37
N PRO A 263 10.52 -18.39 -14.27
CA PRO A 263 10.67 -17.84 -12.93
C PRO A 263 12.14 -17.45 -12.65
N LEU A 264 12.33 -16.28 -12.06
CA LEU A 264 13.65 -15.83 -11.63
C LEU A 264 14.25 -16.72 -10.53
N PRO A 265 15.57 -16.88 -10.45
CA PRO A 265 16.19 -17.61 -9.35
C PRO A 265 16.02 -16.85 -8.03
N LEU A 266 15.78 -17.59 -6.95
CA LEU A 266 15.76 -17.05 -5.59
C LEU A 266 17.13 -16.44 -5.24
N LYS A 267 17.12 -15.34 -4.48
CA LYS A 267 18.35 -14.65 -4.07
C LYS A 267 19.06 -15.41 -2.96
N GLY A 268 20.31 -15.75 -3.21
CA GLY A 268 21.23 -16.33 -2.24
C GLY A 268 20.95 -17.78 -1.82
N ILE A 269 19.82 -18.36 -2.23
CA ILE A 269 19.39 -19.69 -1.80
C ILE A 269 18.81 -20.49 -2.96
N ASN A 270 19.12 -21.79 -3.01
CA ASN A 270 18.59 -22.70 -4.02
C ASN A 270 17.63 -23.76 -3.41
N PRO A 271 16.88 -24.51 -4.24
CA PRO A 271 15.95 -25.52 -3.76
C PRO A 271 16.57 -26.60 -2.86
N ASP A 272 17.75 -27.10 -3.20
CA ASP A 272 18.42 -28.17 -2.43
C ASP A 272 18.81 -27.68 -1.03
N GLN A 273 19.29 -26.44 -0.94
CA GLN A 273 19.56 -25.77 0.33
C GLN A 273 18.28 -25.60 1.17
N LEU A 274 17.17 -25.21 0.56
CA LEU A 274 15.88 -25.09 1.26
C LEU A 274 15.39 -26.44 1.78
N PHE A 275 15.45 -27.51 0.98
CA PHE A 275 15.09 -28.85 1.44
C PHE A 275 16.00 -29.32 2.56
N PHE A 276 17.31 -29.11 2.44
CA PHE A 276 18.26 -29.43 3.51
C PHE A 276 17.92 -28.68 4.81
N PHE A 277 17.60 -27.39 4.72
CA PHE A 277 17.15 -26.60 5.86
C PHE A 277 15.93 -27.23 6.54
N PHE A 278 14.89 -27.55 5.76
CA PHE A 278 13.66 -28.11 6.32
C PHE A 278 13.79 -29.55 6.82
N ASP A 279 14.67 -30.36 6.24
CA ASP A 279 14.98 -31.70 6.72
C ASP A 279 15.57 -31.68 8.14
N GLN A 280 16.37 -30.64 8.45
CA GLN A 280 16.90 -30.43 9.81
C GLN A 280 15.88 -29.74 10.72
N TRP A 281 15.07 -28.84 10.18
CA TRP A 281 14.10 -28.05 10.95
C TRP A 281 12.87 -28.84 11.40
N ALA A 282 12.30 -29.67 10.52
CA ALA A 282 11.03 -30.36 10.72
C ALA A 282 11.03 -31.30 11.95
N PRO A 283 12.05 -32.15 12.18
CA PRO A 283 12.11 -32.99 13.38
C PRO A 283 12.05 -32.17 14.68
N GLN A 284 12.71 -31.01 14.70
CA GLN A 284 12.77 -30.13 15.87
C GLN A 284 11.50 -29.31 16.08
N ASN A 285 10.64 -29.21 15.05
CA ASN A 285 9.45 -28.37 15.03
C ASN A 285 8.18 -29.16 14.69
N THR A 286 8.14 -30.46 15.05
CA THR A 286 7.03 -31.38 14.72
C THR A 286 5.64 -30.82 15.08
N LYS A 287 5.51 -30.09 16.20
CA LYS A 287 4.24 -29.46 16.61
C LYS A 287 3.75 -28.39 15.62
N SER A 288 4.66 -27.71 14.94
CA SER A 288 4.34 -26.68 13.93
C SER A 288 3.86 -27.27 12.61
N LEU A 289 4.08 -28.58 12.39
CA LEU A 289 3.61 -29.29 11.19
C LEU A 289 2.16 -29.74 11.33
N LEU A 290 1.68 -29.91 12.56
CA LEU A 290 0.33 -30.38 12.87
C LEU A 290 -0.68 -29.23 12.87
N PRO A 291 -1.97 -29.49 12.54
CA PRO A 291 -3.03 -28.51 12.70
C PRO A 291 -3.18 -28.05 14.16
N GLU A 292 -3.43 -26.76 14.37
CA GLU A 292 -3.69 -26.22 15.70
C GLU A 292 -4.93 -26.87 16.33
N THR A 293 -4.75 -27.68 17.37
CA THR A 293 -5.83 -28.11 18.27
C THR A 293 -6.03 -27.06 19.38
N PRO A 294 -7.25 -26.61 19.66
CA PRO A 294 -7.50 -25.72 20.80
C PRO A 294 -7.20 -26.47 22.11
N SER A 295 -6.11 -26.10 22.79
CA SER A 295 -5.81 -26.65 24.11
C SER A 295 -6.34 -25.72 25.20
N LEU A 296 -7.18 -26.28 26.09
CA LEU A 296 -7.51 -25.66 27.37
C LEU A 296 -6.23 -25.68 28.22
N GLY A 297 -5.74 -24.49 28.57
CA GLY A 297 -4.47 -24.26 29.26
C GLY A 297 -4.42 -24.79 30.70
N LEU A 298 -4.27 -26.11 30.82
CA LEU A 298 -3.98 -26.81 32.06
C LEU A 298 -2.61 -27.46 31.91
N ASP A 299 -1.54 -26.78 32.33
CA ASP A 299 -0.27 -27.39 32.79
C ASP A 299 0.78 -26.32 33.17
N TYR A 300 0.45 -25.52 34.18
CA TYR A 300 1.33 -24.47 34.71
C TYR A 300 2.18 -24.93 35.92
N TRP A 301 1.97 -26.13 36.48
CA TRP A 301 2.48 -26.48 37.82
C TRP A 301 3.58 -27.56 37.89
N ASP A 302 4.09 -28.11 36.78
CA ASP A 302 5.01 -29.26 36.81
C ASP A 302 6.49 -28.97 36.39
N ARG A 303 6.89 -27.69 36.23
CA ARG A 303 8.06 -27.32 35.39
C ARG A 303 9.42 -27.07 36.05
N LYS A 304 9.60 -27.12 37.38
CA LYS A 304 10.86 -26.61 37.97
C LYS A 304 12.07 -27.57 37.88
N LYS A 305 11.86 -28.88 37.94
CA LYS A 305 12.96 -29.88 37.81
C LYS A 305 13.31 -30.19 36.34
N SER A 306 12.31 -30.09 35.46
CA SER A 306 12.38 -30.24 34.00
C SER A 306 13.10 -29.07 33.29
N MET A 307 13.14 -27.88 33.89
CA MET A 307 13.67 -26.68 33.22
C MET A 307 15.16 -26.78 32.88
N LEU A 308 16.02 -27.22 33.80
CA LEU A 308 17.46 -27.34 33.55
C LEU A 308 17.78 -28.44 32.53
N ASP A 309 17.08 -29.56 32.60
CA ASP A 309 17.24 -30.65 31.63
C ASP A 309 16.76 -30.22 30.24
N SER A 310 15.63 -29.49 30.15
CA SER A 310 15.14 -28.91 28.89
C SER A 310 16.09 -27.85 28.31
N ILE A 311 16.79 -27.09 29.16
CA ILE A 311 17.81 -26.11 28.73
C ILE A 311 19.03 -26.85 28.16
N LYS A 312 19.50 -27.91 28.84
CA LYS A 312 20.62 -28.74 28.36
C LYS A 312 20.28 -29.47 27.07
N GLU A 313 19.09 -30.06 26.98
CA GLU A 313 18.58 -30.74 25.79
C GLU A 313 18.50 -29.76 24.61
N ARG A 314 17.95 -28.55 24.82
CA ARG A 314 17.93 -27.49 23.81
C ARG A 314 19.34 -27.05 23.39
N ALA A 315 20.27 -26.90 24.31
CA ALA A 315 21.66 -26.53 24.00
C ALA A 315 22.38 -27.62 23.19
N SER A 316 22.20 -28.90 23.55
CA SER A 316 22.77 -30.04 22.81
C SER A 316 22.18 -30.15 21.40
N THR A 317 20.87 -29.94 21.26
CA THR A 317 20.16 -29.91 19.98
C THR A 317 20.66 -28.76 19.10
N ARG A 318 20.80 -27.56 19.68
CA ARG A 318 21.39 -26.39 19.00
C ARG A 318 22.81 -26.68 18.51
N GLN A 319 23.62 -27.40 19.27
CA GLN A 319 24.97 -27.75 18.83
C GLN A 319 24.95 -28.77 17.70
N SER A 320 24.13 -29.82 17.80
CA SER A 320 24.00 -30.83 16.75
C SER A 320 23.54 -30.22 15.43
N VAL A 321 22.52 -29.36 15.46
CA VAL A 321 22.05 -28.66 14.27
C VAL A 321 23.16 -27.77 13.72
N TRP A 322 23.83 -26.98 14.56
CA TRP A 322 24.89 -26.09 14.08
C TRP A 322 26.01 -26.84 13.33
N ASN A 323 26.42 -28.01 13.83
CA ASN A 323 27.47 -28.82 13.20
C ASN A 323 27.11 -29.25 11.77
N GLU A 324 25.82 -29.41 11.44
CA GLU A 324 25.37 -29.74 10.09
C GLU A 324 25.48 -28.56 9.11
N PHE A 325 25.49 -27.33 9.61
CA PHE A 325 25.44 -26.10 8.83
C PHE A 325 26.75 -25.30 8.81
N ASP A 326 27.63 -25.47 9.80
CA ASP A 326 28.87 -24.67 9.99
C ASP A 326 29.74 -24.59 8.72
N GLU A 327 29.92 -25.72 8.03
CA GLU A 327 30.72 -25.79 6.80
C GLU A 327 29.95 -25.45 5.52
N ARG A 328 28.61 -25.34 5.60
CA ARG A 328 27.71 -25.16 4.44
C ARG A 328 27.18 -23.74 4.29
N LEU A 329 27.11 -22.99 5.39
CA LEU A 329 26.56 -21.65 5.38
C LEU A 329 27.53 -20.67 4.71
N THR A 330 27.01 -19.96 3.73
CA THR A 330 27.65 -18.77 3.17
C THR A 330 26.83 -17.53 3.54
N PRO A 331 27.41 -16.32 3.44
CA PRO A 331 26.65 -15.08 3.63
C PRO A 331 25.40 -15.02 2.74
N GLU A 332 25.51 -15.46 1.48
CA GLU A 332 24.40 -15.51 0.52
C GLU A 332 23.31 -16.47 0.97
N TYR A 333 23.69 -17.68 1.40
CA TYR A 333 22.72 -18.68 1.83
C TYR A 333 21.94 -18.23 3.06
N LEU A 334 22.65 -17.76 4.10
CA LEU A 334 21.99 -17.27 5.30
C LEU A 334 21.11 -16.05 4.99
N ALA A 335 21.55 -15.15 4.10
CA ALA A 335 20.76 -14.02 3.67
C ALA A 335 19.50 -14.43 2.92
N GLY A 336 19.60 -15.34 1.96
CA GLY A 336 18.45 -15.85 1.22
C GLY A 336 17.41 -16.49 2.13
N LEU A 337 17.83 -17.23 3.15
CA LEU A 337 16.95 -17.83 4.16
C LEU A 337 16.22 -16.75 4.98
N HIS A 338 16.94 -15.76 5.51
CA HIS A 338 16.33 -14.66 6.25
C HIS A 338 15.37 -13.86 5.38
N THR A 339 15.76 -13.53 4.14
CA THR A 339 14.90 -12.79 3.22
C THR A 339 13.60 -13.52 2.95
N LEU A 340 13.63 -14.83 2.66
CA LEU A 340 12.40 -15.61 2.46
C LEU A 340 11.55 -15.67 3.74
N PHE A 341 12.17 -15.77 4.91
CA PHE A 341 11.44 -15.79 6.17
C PHE A 341 10.75 -14.44 6.49
N TYR A 342 11.41 -13.32 6.23
CA TYR A 342 10.91 -11.99 6.57
C TYR A 342 10.04 -11.36 5.49
N PHE A 343 10.23 -11.70 4.22
CA PHE A 343 9.41 -11.21 3.11
C PHE A 343 7.92 -11.53 3.32
N ALA A 344 7.61 -12.68 3.94
CA ALA A 344 6.24 -13.06 4.31
C ALA A 344 5.49 -12.05 5.18
N ARG A 345 6.18 -11.09 5.81
CA ARG A 345 5.56 -10.02 6.62
C ARG A 345 4.98 -8.89 5.78
N ASP A 346 5.57 -8.64 4.60
CA ASP A 346 5.13 -7.63 3.66
C ASP A 346 5.30 -8.15 2.23
N ILE A 347 4.23 -8.81 1.77
CA ILE A 347 4.15 -9.47 0.46
C ILE A 347 3.39 -8.63 -0.57
N LEU A 348 3.06 -7.38 -0.25
CA LEU A 348 2.24 -6.54 -1.13
C LEU A 348 2.93 -6.30 -2.48
N TYR A 349 4.24 -6.06 -2.45
CA TYR A 349 5.03 -5.81 -3.64
C TYR A 349 6.23 -6.76 -3.69
N ALA A 350 6.27 -7.60 -4.73
CA ALA A 350 7.37 -8.55 -4.94
C ALA A 350 8.73 -7.87 -5.16
N GLU A 351 8.73 -6.60 -5.57
CA GLU A 351 9.95 -5.80 -5.71
C GLU A 351 10.71 -5.63 -4.38
N PHE A 352 9.98 -5.58 -3.25
CA PHE A 352 10.57 -5.47 -1.92
C PHE A 352 11.48 -6.65 -1.57
N TYR A 353 11.27 -7.84 -2.16
CA TYR A 353 12.12 -9.00 -1.93
C TYR A 353 13.59 -8.75 -2.28
N VAL A 354 13.85 -8.00 -3.36
CA VAL A 354 15.23 -7.71 -3.80
C VAL A 354 15.89 -6.72 -2.85
N GLU A 355 15.19 -5.66 -2.46
CA GLU A 355 15.68 -4.67 -1.49
C GLU A 355 15.95 -5.32 -0.13
N LEU A 356 15.00 -6.15 0.35
CA LEU A 356 15.16 -6.89 1.60
C LEU A 356 16.37 -7.82 1.55
N TYR A 357 16.64 -8.48 0.42
CA TYR A 357 17.84 -9.30 0.27
C TYR A 357 19.11 -8.47 0.36
N GLU A 358 19.18 -7.31 -0.30
CA GLU A 358 20.37 -6.46 -0.28
C GLU A 358 20.69 -5.95 1.14
N ILE A 359 19.67 -5.50 1.87
CA ILE A 359 19.79 -5.09 3.28
C ILE A 359 20.27 -6.25 4.15
N THR A 360 19.59 -7.39 4.04
CA THR A 360 19.84 -8.58 4.86
C THR A 360 21.23 -9.18 4.58
N PHE A 361 21.64 -9.21 3.30
CA PHE A 361 22.96 -9.66 2.90
C PHE A 361 24.06 -8.77 3.46
N SER A 362 23.89 -7.45 3.43
CA SER A 362 24.85 -6.51 4.02
C SER A 362 25.04 -6.75 5.52
N GLU A 363 23.93 -6.94 6.25
CA GLU A 363 23.94 -7.25 7.68
C GLU A 363 24.64 -8.59 7.97
N ILE A 364 24.23 -9.67 7.28
CA ILE A 364 24.79 -11.00 7.48
C ILE A 364 26.26 -11.08 7.10
N ASN A 365 26.66 -10.43 6.01
CA ASN A 365 28.05 -10.36 5.61
C ASN A 365 28.93 -9.67 6.67
N SER A 366 28.36 -8.75 7.47
CA SER A 366 29.04 -8.19 8.64
C SER A 366 29.25 -9.26 9.72
N TYR A 367 28.25 -10.09 10.03
CA TYR A 367 28.38 -11.18 11.00
C TYR A 367 29.48 -12.17 10.64
N PHE A 368 29.57 -12.56 9.36
CA PHE A 368 30.65 -13.43 8.88
C PHE A 368 32.05 -12.81 9.03
N ARG A 369 32.17 -11.47 9.09
CA ARG A 369 33.45 -10.78 9.32
C ARG A 369 33.81 -10.66 10.79
N VAL A 370 32.82 -10.54 11.67
CA VAL A 370 33.03 -10.37 13.12
C VAL A 370 33.41 -11.71 13.76
N GLY A 371 32.65 -12.76 13.48
CA GLY A 371 32.94 -14.08 14.02
C GLY A 371 31.79 -15.06 13.87
N ILE A 372 32.14 -16.35 13.96
CA ILE A 372 31.21 -17.46 13.75
C ILE A 372 30.04 -17.48 14.75
N GLN A 373 30.23 -16.88 15.94
CA GLN A 373 29.19 -16.81 16.97
C GLN A 373 27.99 -15.97 16.52
N ASP A 374 28.22 -14.81 15.89
CA ASP A 374 27.14 -13.96 15.39
C ASP A 374 26.39 -14.62 14.22
N VAL A 375 27.13 -15.31 13.33
CA VAL A 375 26.54 -16.13 12.26
C VAL A 375 25.63 -17.21 12.85
N ARG A 376 26.12 -17.91 13.88
CA ARG A 376 25.37 -18.95 14.56
C ARG A 376 24.09 -18.42 15.21
N GLU A 377 24.16 -17.31 15.93
CA GLU A 377 22.98 -16.72 16.54
C GLU A 377 21.97 -16.22 15.50
N SER A 378 22.45 -15.63 14.40
CA SER A 378 21.61 -15.19 13.29
C SER A 378 20.90 -16.37 12.59
N PHE A 379 21.61 -17.46 12.30
CA PHE A 379 21.02 -18.68 11.75
C PHE A 379 19.97 -19.27 12.70
N MET A 380 20.32 -19.41 13.98
CA MET A 380 19.43 -19.99 14.98
C MET A 380 18.18 -19.15 15.20
N HIS A 381 18.28 -17.83 15.07
CA HIS A 381 17.12 -16.96 15.17
C HIS A 381 16.02 -17.31 14.17
N VAL A 382 16.36 -17.72 12.94
CA VAL A 382 15.37 -18.19 11.95
C VAL A 382 15.02 -19.66 12.18
N PHE A 383 16.02 -20.52 12.40
CA PHE A 383 15.82 -21.96 12.59
C PHE A 383 14.88 -22.29 13.77
N GLU A 384 14.94 -21.53 14.87
CA GLU A 384 14.09 -21.78 16.04
C GLU A 384 12.67 -21.21 15.92
N LYS A 385 12.33 -20.54 14.82
CA LYS A 385 10.99 -20.00 14.60
C LYS A 385 10.03 -21.11 14.20
N THR A 386 8.99 -21.29 15.00
CA THR A 386 7.91 -22.25 14.72
C THR A 386 7.15 -21.93 13.43
N ASN A 387 7.17 -20.67 12.99
CA ASN A 387 6.55 -20.22 11.74
C ASN A 387 7.53 -20.14 10.56
N ALA A 388 8.74 -20.68 10.65
CA ALA A 388 9.73 -20.62 9.56
C ALA A 388 9.20 -21.24 8.26
N LEU A 389 8.70 -22.49 8.32
CA LEU A 389 8.11 -23.17 7.17
C LEU A 389 6.95 -22.36 6.59
N ARG A 390 6.01 -21.95 7.44
CA ARG A 390 4.85 -21.16 7.03
C ARG A 390 5.26 -19.92 6.23
N ASN A 391 6.18 -19.13 6.77
CA ASN A 391 6.58 -17.87 6.16
C ASN A 391 7.34 -18.11 4.85
N ILE A 392 8.30 -19.04 4.82
CA ILE A 392 9.08 -19.32 3.63
C ILE A 392 8.19 -19.87 2.51
N VAL A 393 7.27 -20.80 2.79
CA VAL A 393 6.32 -21.31 1.78
C VAL A 393 5.43 -20.17 1.24
N MET A 394 4.94 -19.28 2.11
CA MET A 394 4.17 -18.11 1.69
C MET A 394 4.96 -17.19 0.76
N SER A 395 6.23 -16.92 1.09
CA SER A 395 7.14 -16.15 0.25
C SER A 395 7.38 -16.80 -1.12
N LEU A 396 7.50 -18.12 -1.17
CA LEU A 396 7.67 -18.85 -2.44
C LEU A 396 6.46 -18.67 -3.35
N PHE A 397 5.23 -18.82 -2.84
CA PHE A 397 4.02 -18.52 -3.61
C PHE A 397 3.96 -17.05 -4.06
N ALA A 398 4.26 -16.11 -3.15
CA ALA A 398 4.26 -14.68 -3.45
C ALA A 398 5.28 -14.29 -4.54
N LEU A 399 6.37 -15.05 -4.68
CA LEU A 399 7.41 -14.84 -5.70
C LEU A 399 7.18 -15.63 -6.99
N GLY A 400 6.09 -16.41 -7.08
CA GLY A 400 5.76 -17.23 -8.25
C GLY A 400 6.48 -18.58 -8.32
N HIS A 401 7.09 -19.05 -7.22
CA HIS A 401 7.74 -20.37 -7.10
C HIS A 401 6.76 -21.46 -6.65
N ASN A 402 5.59 -21.53 -7.29
CA ASN A 402 4.48 -22.41 -6.88
C ASN A 402 4.89 -23.88 -6.82
N TYR A 403 5.61 -24.40 -7.82
CA TYR A 403 6.06 -25.79 -7.83
C TYR A 403 6.98 -26.14 -6.66
N LEU A 404 7.89 -25.24 -6.28
CA LEU A 404 8.78 -25.45 -5.14
C LEU A 404 8.02 -25.37 -3.82
N ALA A 405 7.08 -24.42 -3.72
CA ALA A 405 6.21 -24.29 -2.56
C ALA A 405 5.38 -25.57 -2.33
N GLU A 406 4.73 -26.07 -3.39
CA GLU A 406 3.95 -27.33 -3.34
C GLU A 406 4.83 -28.54 -3.01
N ALA A 407 6.02 -28.64 -3.61
CA ALA A 407 6.95 -29.74 -3.29
C ALA A 407 7.37 -29.75 -1.81
N ILE A 408 7.51 -28.58 -1.18
CA ILE A 408 7.76 -28.48 0.27
C ILE A 408 6.50 -28.88 1.06
N VAL A 409 5.32 -28.39 0.65
CA VAL A 409 4.05 -28.75 1.30
C VAL A 409 3.83 -30.26 1.31
N ASP A 410 4.01 -30.90 0.16
CA ASP A 410 3.82 -32.35 -0.01
C ASP A 410 4.85 -33.15 0.79
N ARG A 411 6.12 -32.75 0.76
CA ARG A 411 7.21 -33.46 1.46
C ARG A 411 7.01 -33.49 2.97
N TYR A 412 6.54 -32.39 3.56
CA TYR A 412 6.35 -32.27 5.01
C TYR A 412 4.90 -32.47 5.46
N GLN A 413 3.97 -32.77 4.53
CA GLN A 413 2.55 -33.08 4.80
C GLN A 413 1.86 -31.99 5.66
N VAL A 414 2.01 -30.74 5.23
CA VAL A 414 1.55 -29.54 5.97
C VAL A 414 0.32 -28.87 5.35
N ASP A 415 -0.35 -29.52 4.40
CA ASP A 415 -1.55 -29.01 3.74
C ASP A 415 -2.64 -28.62 4.76
N ALA A 416 -2.92 -29.48 5.73
CA ALA A 416 -3.94 -29.26 6.75
C ALA A 416 -3.54 -28.23 7.83
N SER A 417 -2.24 -27.95 8.02
CA SER A 417 -1.77 -26.99 9.02
C SER A 417 -1.69 -25.56 8.47
N LEU A 418 -1.56 -25.39 7.16
CA LEU A 418 -1.52 -24.09 6.49
C LEU A 418 -2.91 -23.63 6.06
N LYS A 419 -3.69 -23.07 7.01
CA LYS A 419 -5.08 -22.55 6.77
C LYS A 419 -5.22 -21.57 5.60
N TRP A 420 -4.13 -20.91 5.19
CA TRP A 420 -4.10 -19.93 4.09
C TRP A 420 -3.69 -20.53 2.74
N LEU A 421 -3.30 -21.82 2.68
CA LEU A 421 -2.72 -22.46 1.50
C LEU A 421 -3.63 -22.41 0.27
N GLU A 422 -4.92 -22.72 0.43
CA GLU A 422 -5.88 -22.65 -0.68
C GLU A 422 -6.01 -21.24 -1.26
N ARG A 423 -5.93 -20.21 -0.41
CA ARG A 423 -5.95 -18.80 -0.85
C ARG A 423 -4.65 -18.42 -1.57
N SER A 424 -3.52 -19.05 -1.23
CA SER A 424 -2.27 -18.88 -2.00
C SER A 424 -2.34 -19.58 -3.36
N ARG A 425 -2.90 -20.79 -3.42
CA ARG A 425 -3.09 -21.57 -4.65
C ARG A 425 -4.00 -20.85 -5.65
N SER A 426 -5.08 -20.25 -5.15
CA SER A 426 -6.00 -19.46 -5.99
C SER A 426 -5.45 -18.07 -6.36
N GLY A 427 -4.38 -17.63 -5.71
CA GLY A 427 -3.82 -16.28 -5.84
C GLY A 427 -4.58 -15.21 -5.04
N GLU A 428 -5.68 -15.54 -4.37
CA GLU A 428 -6.49 -14.62 -3.55
C GLU A 428 -5.67 -13.99 -2.42
N LEU A 429 -4.73 -14.74 -1.82
CA LEU A 429 -3.89 -14.20 -0.74
C LEU A 429 -3.02 -13.02 -1.21
N PHE A 430 -2.73 -12.96 -2.51
CA PHE A 430 -1.87 -11.96 -3.13
C PHE A 430 -2.66 -10.97 -4.00
N SER A 431 -4.00 -10.98 -3.89
CA SER A 431 -4.85 -10.10 -4.69
C SER A 431 -4.77 -8.67 -4.18
N TYR A 432 -4.71 -7.73 -5.12
CA TYR A 432 -4.82 -6.30 -4.83
C TYR A 432 -6.27 -5.86 -4.64
N PRO A 433 -6.53 -4.74 -3.95
CA PRO A 433 -7.87 -4.18 -3.83
C PRO A 433 -8.52 -3.95 -5.20
N ASP A 434 -9.84 -4.10 -5.29
CA ASP A 434 -10.59 -4.01 -6.56
C ASP A 434 -10.35 -2.68 -7.31
N PHE A 435 -10.21 -1.57 -6.58
CA PHE A 435 -9.97 -0.25 -7.16
C PHE A 435 -8.59 -0.13 -7.86
N ALA A 436 -7.66 -1.05 -7.58
CA ALA A 436 -6.35 -1.11 -8.22
C ALA A 436 -6.39 -1.67 -9.65
N LYS A 437 -7.46 -2.40 -10.02
CA LYS A 437 -7.80 -2.87 -11.40
C LYS A 437 -6.80 -3.83 -12.08
N TYR A 438 -6.22 -4.79 -11.33
CA TYR A 438 -5.27 -5.83 -11.79
C TYR A 438 -5.89 -6.98 -12.60
#